data_AF-K1ZAL8-F1
#
_entry.id   AF-K1ZAL8-F1
#
_cell.length_a   1.000
_cell.length_b   1.000
_cell.length_c   1.000
_cell.angle_alpha   90.00
_cell.angle_beta   90.00
_cell.angle_gamma   90.00
#
_symmetry.space_group_name_H-M   'P 1'
#
loop_
_entity.id
_entity.type
_entity.pdbx_description
1 polymer ?
#
loop_
_entity_poly.entity_id
_entity_poly.type
_entity_poly.pdbx_seq_one_letter_code
_entity_poly.pdbx_strand_id
1 'polypeptide(L)'
;MSNRQKVFIDDAKKPATLEGFQDMFNQIYPAEKRTLEHAGIHLAEELGEFSESLLTYRGGRKDDDFDNVKLEAADLYSCYMSVFNSLELSSAKELAKIFSHNCHQCNKAPCECSFTTITLYKS
;
A
#
# COMPACT_ATOMS: atom_id res chain seq x y z
N MET A 1 -27.01 10.70 3.59
CA MET A 1 -26.94 9.72 2.49
C MET A 1 -26.03 10.30 1.43
N SER A 2 -24.82 9.78 1.31
CA SER A 2 -23.77 10.30 0.42
C SER A 2 -24.12 9.97 -1.04
N ASN A 3 -24.37 10.99 -1.87
CA ASN A 3 -24.56 10.85 -3.32
C ASN A 3 -23.22 10.56 -4.02
N ARG A 4 -22.52 9.50 -3.62
CA ARG A 4 -21.30 9.07 -4.30
C ARG A 4 -21.68 8.57 -5.69
N GLN A 5 -21.00 9.10 -6.71
CA GLN A 5 -21.15 8.67 -8.09
C GLN A 5 -20.88 7.16 -8.18
N LYS A 6 -21.75 6.40 -8.87
CA LYS A 6 -21.50 4.97 -9.09
C LYS A 6 -20.15 4.81 -9.78
N VAL A 7 -19.23 4.13 -9.12
CA VAL A 7 -17.91 3.80 -9.67
C VAL A 7 -18.13 2.74 -10.74
N PHE A 8 -17.82 3.07 -11.99
CA PHE A 8 -17.79 2.09 -13.07
C PHE A 8 -16.44 1.38 -13.02
N ILE A 9 -16.46 0.08 -12.69
CA ILE A 9 -15.26 -0.76 -12.69
C ILE A 9 -15.11 -1.35 -14.10
N ASP A 10 -14.03 -0.98 -14.76
CA ASP A 10 -13.62 -1.57 -16.04
C ASP A 10 -12.52 -2.59 -15.78
N ASP A 11 -12.90 -3.87 -15.69
CA ASP A 11 -11.95 -4.95 -15.39
C ASP A 11 -10.83 -5.06 -16.45
N ALA A 12 -11.05 -4.59 -17.67
CA ALA A 12 -10.02 -4.57 -18.70
C ALA A 12 -8.91 -3.54 -18.41
N LYS A 13 -9.18 -2.54 -17.55
CA LYS A 13 -8.20 -1.54 -17.11
C LYS A 13 -7.45 -1.94 -15.85
N LYS A 14 -7.86 -3.04 -15.20
CA LYS A 14 -7.19 -3.52 -13.99
C LYS A 14 -5.79 -4.06 -14.34
N PRO A 15 -4.71 -3.51 -13.77
CA PRO A 15 -3.38 -4.05 -14.01
C PRO A 15 -3.25 -5.50 -13.54
N ALA A 16 -2.54 -6.32 -14.33
CA ALA A 16 -2.32 -7.74 -14.01
C ALA A 16 -1.14 -7.98 -13.06
N THR A 17 -0.23 -7.00 -12.93
CA THR A 17 1.01 -7.13 -12.17
C THR A 17 1.16 -5.97 -11.19
N LEU A 18 1.98 -6.19 -10.16
CA LEU A 18 2.32 -5.14 -9.19
C LEU A 18 2.99 -3.93 -9.85
N GLU A 19 3.88 -4.18 -10.82
CA GLU A 19 4.47 -3.13 -11.66
C GLU A 19 3.41 -2.37 -12.45
N GLY A 20 2.41 -3.06 -13.00
CA GLY A 20 1.32 -2.39 -13.71
C GLY A 20 0.48 -1.49 -12.80
N PHE A 21 0.27 -1.86 -11.53
CA PHE A 21 -0.36 -0.97 -10.55
C PHE A 21 0.53 0.24 -10.25
N GLN A 22 1.83 0.03 -10.08
CA GLN A 22 2.78 1.10 -9.85
C GLN A 22 2.81 2.11 -11.04
N ASP A 23 2.82 1.60 -12.27
CA ASP A 23 2.78 2.40 -13.51
C ASP A 23 1.46 3.18 -13.63
N MET A 24 0.34 2.55 -13.29
CA MET A 24 -0.97 3.21 -13.26
C MET A 24 -0.95 4.40 -12.30
N PHE A 25 -0.41 4.24 -11.08
CA PHE A 25 -0.31 5.35 -10.15
C PHE A 25 0.68 6.42 -10.59
N ASN A 26 1.75 6.07 -11.32
CA ASN A 26 2.63 7.08 -11.90
C ASN A 26 1.93 7.91 -12.97
N GLN A 27 0.98 7.33 -13.72
CA GLN A 27 0.18 8.09 -14.69
C GLN A 27 -0.82 9.04 -14.02
N ILE A 28 -1.40 8.63 -12.89
CA ILE A 28 -2.37 9.44 -12.12
C ILE A 28 -1.65 10.54 -11.33
N TYR A 29 -0.55 10.18 -10.66
CA TYR A 29 0.26 11.03 -9.78
C TYR A 29 1.74 11.01 -10.22
N PRO A 30 2.10 11.78 -11.25
CA PRO A 30 3.42 11.65 -11.86
C PRO A 30 4.56 12.07 -10.91
N ALA A 31 5.57 11.21 -10.81
CA ALA A 31 6.73 11.42 -9.93
C ALA A 31 7.50 12.70 -10.28
N GLU A 32 7.54 13.11 -11.55
CA GLU A 32 8.23 14.33 -11.98
C GLU A 32 7.58 15.63 -11.48
N LYS A 33 6.34 15.54 -10.97
CA LYS A 33 5.57 16.69 -10.44
C LYS A 33 5.66 16.82 -8.93
N ARG A 34 6.40 15.94 -8.24
CA ARG A 34 6.47 15.88 -6.78
C ARG A 34 7.86 15.48 -6.31
N THR A 35 8.31 16.02 -5.19
CA THR A 35 9.59 15.61 -4.60
C THR A 35 9.42 14.34 -3.78
N LEU A 36 10.53 13.68 -3.45
CA LEU A 36 10.53 12.53 -2.55
C LEU A 36 10.00 12.90 -1.14
N GLU A 37 10.25 14.13 -0.69
CA GLU A 37 9.73 14.64 0.57
C GLU A 37 8.20 14.76 0.53
N HIS A 38 7.64 15.32 -0.55
CA HIS A 38 6.19 15.38 -0.73
C HIS A 38 5.57 13.97 -0.77
N ALA A 39 6.21 13.04 -1.48
CA ALA A 39 5.82 11.64 -1.51
C ALA A 39 5.76 11.01 -0.10
N GLY A 40 6.78 11.25 0.71
CA GLY A 40 6.87 10.73 2.07
C GLY A 40 5.86 11.38 3.03
N ILE A 41 5.61 12.68 2.90
CA ILE A 41 4.61 13.40 3.71
C ILE A 41 3.20 12.85 3.42
N HIS A 42 2.83 12.71 2.15
CA HIS A 42 1.53 12.14 1.77
C HIS A 42 1.39 10.70 2.26
N LEU A 43 2.44 9.88 2.14
CA LEU A 43 2.41 8.52 2.71
C LEU A 43 2.12 8.52 4.22
N ALA A 44 2.69 9.46 4.97
CA ALA A 44 2.44 9.57 6.40
C ALA A 44 1.01 10.05 6.72
N GLU A 45 0.46 10.96 5.91
CA GLU A 45 -0.93 11.42 5.98
C GLU A 45 -1.91 10.26 5.76
N GLU A 46 -1.78 9.52 4.65
CA GLU A 46 -2.64 8.38 4.32
C GLU A 46 -2.55 7.26 5.37
N LEU A 47 -1.38 7.06 5.97
CA LEU A 47 -1.24 6.10 7.08
C LEU A 47 -2.03 6.55 8.32
N GLY A 48 -2.05 7.86 8.59
CA GLY A 48 -2.85 8.48 9.63
C GLY A 48 -4.35 8.28 9.39
N GLU A 49 -4.82 8.59 8.18
CA GLU A 49 -6.23 8.45 7.78
C GLU A 49 -6.68 6.98 7.83
N PHE A 50 -5.85 6.06 7.32
CA PHE A 50 -6.13 4.63 7.44
C PHE A 50 -6.23 4.18 8.90
N SER A 51 -5.31 4.62 9.77
CA SER A 51 -5.36 4.34 11.20
C SER A 51 -6.65 4.89 11.86
N GLU A 52 -7.03 6.13 11.55
CA GLU A 52 -8.27 6.73 12.04
C GLU A 52 -9.52 5.96 11.58
N SER A 53 -9.56 5.54 10.32
CA SER A 53 -10.66 4.74 9.77
C SER A 53 -10.84 3.41 10.53
N LEU A 54 -9.73 2.75 10.87
CA LEU A 54 -9.75 1.50 11.65
C LEU A 54 -10.26 1.74 13.07
N LEU A 55 -9.83 2.83 13.73
CA LEU A 55 -10.29 3.19 15.07
C LEU A 55 -11.78 3.52 15.08
N THR A 56 -12.24 4.26 14.07
CA THR A 56 -13.65 4.60 13.87
C THR A 56 -14.49 3.36 13.68
N TYR A 57 -14.12 2.47 12.74
CA TYR A 57 -14.82 1.20 12.53
C TYR A 57 -14.81 0.32 13.77
N ARG A 58 -13.70 0.25 14.51
CA ARG A 58 -13.63 -0.51 15.77
C ARG A 58 -14.65 -0.03 16.80
N GLY A 59 -14.86 1.28 16.90
CA GLY A 59 -15.81 1.89 17.85
C GLY A 59 -17.26 1.82 17.40
N GLY A 60 -17.53 2.06 16.11
CA GLY A 60 -18.89 2.17 15.57
C GLY A 60 -19.44 0.89 14.95
N ARG A 61 -18.58 0.07 14.33
CA ARG A 61 -18.91 -1.17 13.58
C ARG A 61 -19.98 -0.97 12.49
N LYS A 62 -20.12 0.24 11.95
CA LYS A 62 -21.08 0.53 10.87
C LYS A 62 -20.49 0.13 9.52
N ASP A 63 -21.35 -0.24 8.59
CA ASP A 63 -20.93 -0.57 7.22
C ASP A 63 -20.25 0.61 6.54
N ASP A 64 -20.77 1.84 6.71
CA ASP A 64 -20.17 3.06 6.19
C ASP A 64 -18.74 3.28 6.73
N ASP A 65 -18.49 2.95 8.00
CA ASP A 65 -17.14 3.07 8.60
C ASP A 65 -16.19 2.03 7.97
N PHE A 66 -16.68 0.81 7.71
CA PHE A 66 -15.90 -0.23 7.04
C PHE A 66 -15.61 0.10 5.58
N ASP A 67 -16.55 0.74 4.89
CA ASP A 67 -16.32 1.26 3.55
C ASP A 67 -15.23 2.32 3.54
N ASN A 68 -15.12 3.15 4.59
CA ASN A 68 -14.00 4.08 4.71
C ASN A 68 -12.66 3.36 4.87
N VAL A 69 -12.60 2.28 5.67
CA VAL A 69 -11.38 1.46 5.80
C VAL A 69 -10.89 0.95 4.43
N LYS A 70 -11.81 0.53 3.54
CA LYS A 70 -11.45 0.07 2.19
C LYS A 70 -10.88 1.19 1.33
N LEU A 71 -11.41 2.40 1.47
CA LEU A 71 -10.95 3.58 0.72
C LEU A 71 -9.56 3.99 1.17
N GLU A 72 -9.36 4.21 2.48
CA GLU A 72 -8.05 4.64 2.98
C GLU A 72 -6.98 3.56 2.80
N ALA A 73 -7.37 2.27 2.80
CA ALA A 73 -6.46 1.19 2.45
C ALA A 73 -5.97 1.29 1.00
N ALA A 74 -6.87 1.64 0.07
CA ALA A 74 -6.52 1.83 -1.33
C ALA A 74 -5.64 3.08 -1.51
N ASP A 75 -5.93 4.17 -0.80
CA ASP A 75 -5.16 5.41 -0.92
C ASP A 75 -3.76 5.29 -0.30
N LEU A 76 -3.66 4.68 0.88
CA LEU A 76 -2.37 4.32 1.48
C LEU A 76 -1.48 3.51 0.52
N TYR A 77 -2.08 2.54 -0.19
CA TYR A 77 -1.34 1.74 -1.16
C TYR A 77 -0.92 2.54 -2.39
N SER A 78 -1.78 3.48 -2.83
CA SER A 78 -1.49 4.44 -3.88
C SER A 78 -0.24 5.25 -3.53
N CYS A 79 -0.17 5.76 -2.30
CA CYS A 79 0.92 6.57 -1.77
C CYS A 79 2.21 5.77 -1.58
N TYR A 80 2.12 4.50 -1.19
CA TYR A 80 3.28 3.60 -1.13
C TYR A 80 3.95 3.43 -2.49
N MET A 81 3.18 3.11 -3.54
CA MET A 81 3.68 2.98 -4.92
C MET A 81 4.30 4.28 -5.42
N SER A 82 3.63 5.36 -5.08
CA SER A 82 4.06 6.73 -5.32
C SER A 82 5.48 7.01 -4.79
N VAL A 83 5.84 6.53 -3.59
CA VAL A 83 7.23 6.67 -3.07
C VAL A 83 8.22 5.92 -3.95
N PHE A 84 7.90 4.70 -4.37
CA PHE A 84 8.75 3.92 -5.28
C PHE A 84 8.92 4.61 -6.65
N ASN A 85 7.87 5.23 -7.17
CA ASN A 85 7.92 6.04 -8.38
C ASN A 85 8.87 7.24 -8.23
N SER A 86 8.77 7.96 -7.10
CA SER A 86 9.67 9.09 -6.79
C SER A 86 11.13 8.67 -6.56
N LEU A 87 11.38 7.40 -6.22
CA LEU A 87 12.73 6.82 -6.09
C LEU A 87 13.23 6.19 -7.40
N GLU A 88 12.40 6.13 -8.45
CA GLU A 88 12.69 5.40 -9.69
C GLU A 88 12.99 3.90 -9.46
N LEU A 89 12.34 3.28 -8.47
CA LEU A 89 12.49 1.87 -8.11
C LEU A 89 11.24 1.06 -8.45
N SER A 90 11.39 -0.19 -8.88
CA SER A 90 10.26 -1.13 -9.00
C SER A 90 10.02 -1.84 -7.67
N SER A 91 8.86 -1.62 -7.06
CA SER A 91 8.45 -2.31 -5.83
C SER A 91 8.44 -3.83 -6.01
N ALA A 92 7.97 -4.32 -7.15
CA ALA A 92 7.95 -5.76 -7.46
C ALA A 92 9.35 -6.36 -7.53
N LYS A 93 10.31 -5.66 -8.15
CA LYS A 93 11.70 -6.13 -8.23
C LYS A 93 12.36 -6.15 -6.86
N GLU A 94 12.17 -5.12 -6.04
CA GLU A 94 12.76 -5.07 -4.69
C GLU A 94 12.16 -6.15 -3.77
N LEU A 95 10.84 -6.37 -3.85
CA LEU A 95 10.19 -7.47 -3.13
C LEU A 95 10.71 -8.82 -3.60
N ALA A 96 10.80 -9.05 -4.92
CA ALA A 96 11.30 -10.30 -5.47
C ALA A 96 12.75 -10.57 -5.06
N LYS A 97 13.60 -9.54 -4.97
CA LYS A 97 14.98 -9.68 -4.48
C LYS A 97 15.00 -10.15 -3.02
N ILE A 98 14.30 -9.46 -2.13
CA ILE A 98 14.30 -9.75 -0.68
C ILE A 98 13.72 -11.14 -0.39
N PHE A 99 12.67 -11.52 -1.11
CA PHE A 99 11.95 -12.78 -0.87
C PHE A 99 12.29 -13.89 -1.87
N SER A 100 13.34 -13.71 -2.69
CA SER A 100 13.81 -14.71 -3.67
C SER A 100 14.18 -16.05 -3.04
N HIS A 101 14.57 -16.03 -1.77
CA HIS A 101 14.98 -17.20 -0.99
C HIS A 101 13.99 -17.51 0.14
N ASN A 102 12.69 -17.31 -0.10
CA ASN A 102 11.59 -17.41 0.86
C ASN A 102 11.62 -16.30 1.94
N CYS A 103 11.17 -16.59 3.16
CA CYS A 103 11.21 -15.63 4.27
C CYS A 103 12.61 -15.02 4.40
N HIS A 104 12.74 -13.71 4.28
CA HIS A 104 14.03 -12.99 4.36
C HIS A 104 14.81 -13.24 5.66
N GLN A 105 14.15 -13.80 6.67
CA GLN A 105 14.74 -14.15 7.96
C GLN A 105 15.19 -15.60 8.06
N CYS A 106 14.27 -16.56 7.89
CA CYS A 106 14.55 -17.99 8.11
C CYS A 106 14.80 -18.77 6.82
N ASN A 107 14.62 -18.15 5.65
CA ASN A 107 14.73 -18.75 4.31
C ASN A 107 13.81 -19.96 4.07
N LYS A 108 12.73 -20.11 4.86
CA LYS A 108 11.74 -21.19 4.73
C LYS A 108 10.38 -20.69 4.22
N ALA A 109 9.67 -21.58 3.53
CA ALA A 109 8.27 -21.45 3.14
C ALA A 109 7.56 -22.80 3.42
N PRO A 110 6.67 -22.91 4.44
CA PRO A 110 6.15 -21.83 5.30
C PRO A 110 7.21 -21.23 6.24
N CYS A 111 7.00 -19.98 6.64
CA CYS A 111 7.83 -19.28 7.61
C CYS A 111 7.73 -19.93 9.01
N GLU A 112 8.85 -20.08 9.70
CA GLU A 112 8.92 -20.64 11.07
C GLU A 112 9.39 -19.60 12.11
N CYS A 113 9.49 -18.32 11.74
CA CYS A 113 9.93 -17.28 12.68
C CYS A 113 8.93 -17.10 13.82
N SER A 114 9.44 -17.06 15.05
CA SER A 114 8.65 -16.62 16.21
C SER A 114 8.67 -15.09 16.31
N PHE A 115 7.74 -14.52 17.09
CA PHE A 115 7.77 -13.10 17.42
C PHE A 115 9.12 -12.67 18.01
N THR A 116 9.66 -13.45 18.95
CA THR A 116 10.99 -13.20 19.54
C THR A 116 12.10 -13.22 18.49
N THR A 117 12.03 -14.13 17.52
CA THR A 117 12.99 -14.20 16.41
C THR A 117 12.95 -12.93 15.55
N ILE A 118 11.76 -12.38 15.31
CA ILE A 118 11.58 -11.15 14.52
C ILE A 118 12.12 -9.94 15.29
N THR A 119 11.84 -9.81 16.58
CA THR A 119 12.28 -8.64 17.37
C THR A 119 13.78 -8.59 17.64
N LEU A 120 14.48 -9.73 17.57
CA LEU A 120 15.93 -9.81 17.75
C LEU A 120 16.71 -9.68 16.43
N TYR A 121 16.01 -9.73 15.29
CA TYR A 121 16.66 -9.56 14.01
C TYR A 121 17.11 -8.12 13.80
N LYS A 122 18.34 -7.95 13.30
CA LYS A 122 18.87 -6.66 12.87
C LYS A 122 19.06 -6.75 11.36
N SER A 123 18.18 -6.05 10.64
CA SER A 123 18.28 -5.77 9.19
C SER A 123 19.45 -4.84 8.89
#